data_AF-A0A485A8A2-F1
#
_entry.id   AF-A0A485A8A2-F1
#
_cell.length_a   1.000
_cell.length_b   1.000
_cell.length_c   1.000
_cell.angle_alpha   90.00
_cell.angle_beta   90.00
_cell.angle_gamma   90.00
#
_symmetry.space_group_name_H-M   'P 1'
#
loop_
_entity.id
_entity.type
_entity.pdbx_description
1 polymer ?
#
loop_
_entity_poly.entity_id
_entity_poly.type
_entity_poly.pdbx_seq_one_letter_code
_entity_poly.pdbx_strand_id
1 'polypeptide(L)'
;MLRSVPHPQALTLNFSEGIEANFSGVTLKGADGKTLKTGKATRSESDKTQLIVPLPEALASGIYTVEWHVVSVDGHKTKGQYQFSVK
;
A
#
# COMPACT_ATOMS: atom_id res chain seq x y z
N MET A 1 -15.76 -8.25 5.69
CA MET A 1 -15.67 -8.82 4.33
C MET A 1 -14.35 -8.38 3.71
N LEU A 2 -13.56 -9.29 3.14
CA LEU A 2 -12.33 -8.95 2.41
C LEU A 2 -12.70 -8.29 1.09
N ARG A 3 -12.04 -7.18 0.73
CA ARG A 3 -12.20 -6.57 -0.59
C ARG A 3 -11.51 -7.46 -1.63
N SER A 4 -12.24 -7.78 -2.70
CA SER A 4 -11.74 -8.53 -3.84
C SER A 4 -11.32 -7.57 -4.96
N VAL A 5 -10.09 -7.66 -5.45
CA VAL A 5 -9.56 -6.78 -6.50
C VAL A 5 -9.01 -7.62 -7.66
N PRO A 6 -9.34 -7.28 -8.93
CA PRO A 6 -8.71 -7.92 -10.08
C PRO A 6 -7.29 -7.37 -10.22
N HIS A 7 -6.29 -8.26 -10.15
CA HIS A 7 -4.86 -8.08 -10.49
C HIS A 7 -4.38 -6.61 -10.52
N PRO A 8 -4.25 -5.94 -9.35
CA PRO A 8 -3.88 -4.54 -9.29
C PRO A 8 -2.44 -4.34 -9.77
N GLN A 9 -2.21 -3.27 -10.53
CA GLN A 9 -0.86 -2.87 -10.94
C GLN A 9 -0.16 -2.00 -9.88
N ALA A 10 -0.91 -1.48 -8.92
CA ALA A 10 -0.40 -0.71 -7.79
C ALA A 10 -1.35 -0.82 -6.60
N LEU A 11 -0.81 -0.61 -5.39
CA LEU A 11 -1.61 -0.30 -4.21
C LEU A 11 -1.76 1.22 -4.13
N THR A 12 -3.00 1.69 -3.98
CA THR A 12 -3.30 3.10 -3.68
C THR A 12 -3.90 3.17 -2.29
N LEU A 13 -3.17 3.78 -1.36
CA LEU A 13 -3.62 4.01 0.01
C LEU A 13 -4.05 5.48 0.13
N ASN A 14 -5.25 5.70 0.66
CA ASN A 14 -5.83 7.03 0.85
C ASN A 14 -5.77 7.41 2.32
N PHE A 15 -5.34 8.63 2.61
CA PHE A 15 -5.26 9.19 3.95
C PHE A 15 -6.14 10.44 4.05
N SER A 16 -6.40 10.91 5.27
CA SER A 16 -7.15 12.16 5.48
C SER A 16 -6.30 13.41 5.32
N GLU A 17 -4.97 13.26 5.32
CA GLU A 17 -4.01 14.35 5.30
C GLU A 17 -2.92 14.10 4.26
N GLY A 18 -2.24 15.19 3.86
CA GLY A 18 -1.12 15.09 2.95
C GLY A 18 0.02 14.26 3.54
N ILE A 19 0.73 13.51 2.68
CA ILE A 19 1.82 12.63 3.12
C ILE A 19 3.21 13.12 2.72
N GLU A 20 4.20 12.76 3.53
CA GLU A 20 5.62 12.84 3.23
C GLU A 20 6.14 11.50 2.69
N ALA A 21 6.20 11.38 1.35
CA ALA A 21 6.46 10.10 0.68
C ALA A 21 7.81 9.45 1.06
N ASN A 22 8.85 10.25 1.27
CA ASN A 22 10.19 9.73 1.59
C ASN A 22 10.28 9.06 2.97
N PHE A 23 9.28 9.28 3.84
CA PHE A 23 9.20 8.69 5.18
C PHE A 23 8.00 7.74 5.32
N SER A 24 7.35 7.39 4.21
CA SER A 24 6.13 6.60 4.16
C SER A 24 6.34 5.35 3.29
N GLY A 25 5.61 4.27 3.59
CA GLY A 25 5.80 3.04 2.83
C GLY A 25 4.87 1.89 3.21
N VAL A 26 5.00 0.82 2.44
CA VAL A 26 4.21 -0.41 2.54
C VAL A 26 5.13 -1.62 2.51
N THR A 27 4.81 -2.62 3.33
CA THR A 27 5.28 -4.00 3.17
C THR A 27 4.08 -4.86 2.75
N LEU A 28 4.21 -5.53 1.59
CA LEU A 28 3.20 -6.46 1.10
C LEU A 28 3.62 -7.88 1.44
N LYS A 29 2.74 -8.66 2.08
CA LYS A 29 2.97 -10.08 2.38
C LYS A 29 1.93 -10.97 1.71
N GLY A 30 2.37 -12.10 1.17
CA GLY A 30 1.50 -13.13 0.62
C GLY A 30 0.86 -13.99 1.71
N ALA A 31 0.01 -14.93 1.30
CA ALA A 31 -0.67 -15.85 2.22
C ALA A 31 0.30 -16.77 3.00
N ASP A 32 1.50 -17.01 2.46
CA ASP A 32 2.58 -17.74 3.12
C ASP A 32 3.41 -16.90 4.10
N GLY A 33 3.03 -15.62 4.30
CA GLY A 33 3.71 -14.67 5.16
C GLY A 33 5.00 -14.08 4.56
N LYS A 34 5.40 -14.48 3.34
CA LYS A 34 6.59 -13.93 2.70
C LYS A 34 6.33 -12.51 2.19
N THR A 35 7.33 -11.66 2.32
CA THR A 35 7.31 -10.32 1.74
C THR A 35 7.45 -10.40 0.22
N LEU A 36 6.53 -9.77 -0.50
CA LEU A 36 6.60 -9.58 -1.94
C LEU A 36 7.31 -8.27 -2.25
N LYS A 37 8.03 -8.26 -3.38
CA LYS A 37 8.69 -7.05 -3.88
C LYS A 37 7.65 -6.04 -4.34
N THR A 38 7.84 -4.78 -3.96
CA THR A 38 7.07 -3.65 -4.46
C THR A 38 7.99 -2.63 -5.12
N GLY A 39 7.42 -1.73 -5.92
CA GLY A 39 8.10 -0.53 -6.39
C GLY A 39 8.28 0.49 -5.27
N LYS A 40 9.02 1.57 -5.58
CA LYS A 40 9.18 2.72 -4.68
C LYS A 40 7.81 3.35 -4.42
N ALA A 41 7.48 3.57 -3.15
CA ALA A 41 6.28 4.31 -2.78
C ALA A 41 6.43 5.79 -3.17
N THR A 42 5.41 6.34 -3.83
CA THR A 42 5.37 7.74 -4.26
C THR A 42 4.06 8.38 -3.86
N ARG A 43 4.07 9.67 -3.54
CA ARG A 43 2.83 10.42 -3.36
C ARG A 43 2.26 10.74 -4.74
N SER A 44 0.93 10.64 -4.89
CA SER A 44 0.25 11.09 -6.10
C SER A 44 0.46 12.59 -6.34
N GLU A 45 0.70 12.98 -7.59
CA GLU A 45 0.83 14.39 -7.97
C GLU A 45 -0.54 15.10 -8.00
N SER A 46 -1.61 14.36 -8.31
CA SER A 46 -2.98 14.88 -8.39
C SER A 46 -3.69 14.91 -7.05
N ASP A 47 -3.28 14.05 -6.10
CA ASP A 47 -3.86 13.98 -4.75
C ASP A 47 -2.77 13.74 -3.70
N LYS A 48 -2.43 14.77 -2.94
CA LYS A 48 -1.36 14.70 -1.93
C LYS A 48 -1.68 13.79 -0.74
N THR A 49 -2.92 13.33 -0.61
CA THR A 49 -3.34 12.40 0.45
C THR A 49 -3.18 10.93 0.04
N GLN A 50 -2.69 10.65 -1.17
CA GLN A 50 -2.55 9.29 -1.69
C GLN A 50 -1.10 8.85 -1.78
N LEU A 51 -0.84 7.64 -1.26
CA LEU A 51 0.40 6.90 -1.45
C LEU A 51 0.17 5.82 -2.51
N ILE A 52 0.96 5.85 -3.58
CA ILE A 52 0.96 4.88 -4.68
C ILE A 52 2.18 3.97 -4.51
N VAL A 53 1.96 2.67 -4.52
CA VAL A 53 3.00 1.66 -4.43
C VAL A 53 2.88 0.71 -5.63
N PRO A 54 3.73 0.84 -6.65
CA PRO A 54 3.68 -0.02 -7.83
C PRO A 54 3.91 -1.50 -7.46
N LEU A 55 3.23 -2.40 -8.16
CA LEU A 55 3.43 -3.85 -8.06
C LEU A 55 4.13 -4.32 -9.34
N PRO A 56 5.45 -4.60 -9.29
CA PRO A 56 6.22 -4.94 -10.49
C PRO A 56 5.86 -6.32 -11.07
N GLU A 57 5.24 -7.17 -10.26
CA GLU A 57 4.80 -8.51 -10.63
C GLU A 57 3.30 -8.66 -10.37
N ALA A 58 2.63 -9.39 -11.25
CA ALA A 58 1.22 -9.72 -11.07
C ALA A 58 1.02 -10.60 -9.83
N LEU A 59 0.05 -10.23 -9.00
CA LEU A 59 -0.30 -11.02 -7.83
C LEU A 59 -1.13 -12.23 -8.26
N ALA A 60 -0.74 -13.43 -7.81
CA ALA A 60 -1.57 -14.62 -7.95
C ALA A 60 -2.86 -14.51 -7.12
N SER A 61 -3.87 -15.31 -7.45
CA SER A 61 -5.09 -15.38 -6.63
C SER A 61 -4.74 -15.83 -5.21
N GLY A 62 -5.26 -15.13 -4.20
CA GLY A 62 -4.90 -15.38 -2.81
C GLY A 62 -5.14 -14.21 -1.88
N ILE A 63 -4.84 -14.40 -0.60
CA ILE A 63 -4.93 -13.37 0.44
C ILE A 63 -3.59 -12.68 0.59
N TYR A 64 -3.63 -11.36 0.74
CA TYR A 64 -2.46 -10.52 0.95
C TYR A 64 -2.65 -9.63 2.17
N THR A 65 -1.56 -9.42 2.91
CA THR A 65 -1.52 -8.48 4.03
C THR A 65 -0.68 -7.27 3.65
N VAL A 66 -1.25 -6.09 3.84
CA VAL A 66 -0.59 -4.80 3.63
C VAL A 66 -0.30 -4.21 5.00
N GLU A 67 0.98 -4.14 5.36
CA GLU A 67 1.46 -3.38 6.52
C GLU A 67 1.94 -2.02 6.03
N TRP A 68 1.44 -0.94 6.60
CA TRP A 68 1.76 0.42 6.16
C TRP A 68 2.20 1.30 7.30
N HIS A 69 3.01 2.31 6.97
CA HIS A 69 3.32 3.44 7.84
C HIS A 69 3.35 4.71 6.98
N VAL A 70 2.89 5.82 7.56
CA VAL A 70 2.97 7.13 6.92
C VAL A 70 3.39 8.20 7.89
N VAL A 71 4.04 9.22 7.35
CA VAL A 71 4.25 10.50 8.02
C VAL A 71 3.41 11.53 7.28
N SER A 72 2.48 12.17 7.98
CA SER A 72 1.71 13.29 7.44
C SER A 72 2.59 14.54 7.33
N VAL A 73 2.19 15.50 6.49
CA VAL A 73 2.92 16.77 6.28
C VAL A 73 3.01 17.64 7.54
N ASP A 74 2.18 17.37 8.56
CA ASP A 74 2.26 18.01 9.88
C ASP A 74 3.23 17.30 10.85
N GLY A 75 3.86 16.21 10.40
CA GLY A 75 4.89 15.47 11.13
C GLY A 75 4.39 14.28 11.94
N HIS A 76 3.08 14.03 12.03
CA HIS A 76 2.56 12.88 12.76
C HIS A 76 2.86 11.55 12.05
N LYS A 77 3.26 10.55 12.84
CA LYS A 77 3.56 9.20 12.34
C LYS A 77 2.41 8.27 12.70
N THR A 78 1.84 7.60 11.71
CA THR A 78 0.82 6.58 11.92
C THR A 78 1.19 5.30 11.17
N LYS A 79 0.64 4.18 11.62
CA LYS A 79 0.84 2.87 11.02
C LYS A 79 -0.38 2.00 11.19
N GLY A 80 -0.51 0.98 10.37
CA GLY A 80 -1.59 0.02 10.46
C GLY A 80 -1.39 -1.16 9.51
N GLN A 81 -2.41 -2.00 9.44
CA GLN A 81 -2.44 -3.11 8.52
C GLN A 81 -3.86 -3.42 8.04
N TYR A 82 -3.98 -3.99 6.85
CA TYR A 82 -5.23 -4.55 6.35
C TYR A 82 -4.96 -5.75 5.44
N GLN A 83 -6.01 -6.50 5.13
CA GLN A 83 -5.95 -7.62 4.20
C GLN A 83 -6.89 -7.44 3.01
N PHE A 84 -6.49 -7.95 1.85
CA PHE A 84 -7.32 -8.04 0.66
C PHE A 84 -7.11 -9.39 -0.04
N SER A 85 -8.03 -9.73 -0.94
CA SER A 85 -7.89 -10.93 -1.77
C SER A 85 -7.84 -10.59 -3.25
N VAL A 86 -6.94 -11.24 -3.99
CA VAL A 86 -6.94 -11.27 -5.46
C VAL A 86 -7.68 -12.52 -5.91
N LYS A 87 -8.51 -12.39 -6.95
CA LYS A 87 -9.21 -13.49 -7.61
C LYS A 87 -8.66 -13.69 -9.01
#